data_AF-A0A0F8Z225-F1
#
_entry.id   AF-A0A0F8Z225-F1
#
_cell.length_a   1.000
_cell.length_b   1.000
_cell.length_c   1.000
_cell.angle_alpha   90.00
_cell.angle_beta   90.00
_cell.angle_gamma   90.00
#
_symmetry.space_group_name_H-M   'P 1'
#
loop_
_entity.id
_entity.type
_entity.pdbx_description
1 polymer ?
#
loop_
_entity_poly.entity_id
_entity_poly.type
_entity_poly.pdbx_seq_one_letter_code
_entity_poly.pdbx_strand_id
1 'polypeptide(L)'
;MKLRQTHCIQYRVLLAVTSIFMLQACSEPPEPEVEIVRPVKLMTLGADKTGITRELSGVVTVEQSVELGFEVSGKIIELPITEGDKVEKGTLLARLDPTDY
;
A
#
# COMPACT_ATOMS: atom_id res chain seq x y z
N MET A 1 -76.69 47.86 49.22
CA MET A 1 -76.82 46.55 48.53
C MET A 1 -76.02 46.50 47.20
N LYS A 2 -74.75 46.98 47.17
CA LYS A 2 -73.88 46.93 45.96
C LYS A 2 -72.49 46.30 46.20
N LEU A 3 -72.04 46.17 47.46
CA LEU A 3 -70.71 45.62 47.81
C LEU A 3 -70.56 44.10 47.55
N ARG A 4 -71.67 43.35 47.51
CA ARG A 4 -71.68 41.90 47.27
C ARG A 4 -71.65 41.54 45.78
N GLN A 5 -71.99 42.48 44.89
CA GLN A 5 -71.99 42.28 43.43
C GLN A 5 -70.58 42.37 42.82
N THR A 6 -69.72 43.26 43.32
CA THR A 6 -68.34 43.41 42.83
C THR A 6 -67.46 42.21 43.18
N HIS A 7 -67.64 41.60 44.36
CA HIS A 7 -66.95 40.36 44.72
C HIS A 7 -67.34 39.17 43.83
N CYS A 8 -68.61 39.08 43.41
CA CYS A 8 -69.08 38.02 42.52
C CYS A 8 -68.53 38.17 41.09
N ILE A 9 -68.35 39.42 40.63
CA ILE A 9 -67.78 39.73 39.31
C ILE A 9 -66.27 39.44 39.31
N GLN A 10 -65.53 39.86 40.35
CA GLN A 10 -64.09 39.57 40.43
C GLN A 10 -63.78 38.07 40.50
N TYR A 11 -64.59 37.27 41.21
CA TYR A 11 -64.37 35.82 41.30
C TYR A 11 -64.61 35.11 39.96
N ARG A 12 -65.58 35.58 39.16
CA ARG A 12 -65.83 35.06 37.80
C ARG A 12 -64.72 35.40 36.82
N VAL A 13 -64.16 36.61 36.90
CA VAL A 13 -63.01 37.00 36.08
C VAL A 13 -61.77 36.19 36.46
N LEU A 14 -61.52 36.01 37.76
CA LEU A 14 -60.39 35.21 38.24
C LEU A 14 -60.48 33.74 37.79
N LEU A 15 -61.68 33.15 37.83
CA LEU A 15 -61.94 31.77 37.40
C LEU A 15 -61.86 31.59 35.88
N ALA A 16 -62.19 32.62 35.10
CA ALA A 16 -62.01 32.62 33.66
C ALA A 16 -60.52 32.71 33.25
N VAL A 17 -59.73 33.55 33.95
CA VAL A 17 -58.29 33.72 33.67
C VAL A 17 -57.50 32.45 34.00
N THR A 18 -57.80 31.78 35.11
CA THR A 18 -57.15 30.50 35.46
C THR A 18 -57.50 29.39 34.48
N SER A 19 -58.73 29.36 33.96
CA SER A 19 -59.13 28.40 32.92
C SER A 19 -58.34 28.60 31.62
N ILE A 20 -58.07 29.84 31.21
CA ILE A 20 -57.30 30.13 29.99
C ILE A 20 -55.84 29.70 30.14
N PHE A 21 -55.25 29.91 31.32
CA PHE A 21 -53.88 29.48 31.61
C PHE A 21 -53.72 27.94 31.59
N MET A 22 -54.74 27.20 32.01
CA MET A 22 -54.73 25.73 31.95
C MET A 22 -54.75 25.18 30.52
N LEU A 23 -55.27 25.93 29.53
CA LEU A 23 -55.27 25.47 28.12
C LEU A 23 -53.89 25.57 27.46
N GLN A 24 -53.02 26.48 27.92
CA GLN A 24 -51.67 26.65 27.34
C GLN A 24 -50.64 25.64 27.87
N ALA A 25 -51.01 24.80 28.84
CA ALA A 25 -50.14 23.77 29.41
C ALA A 25 -50.15 22.45 28.60
N CYS A 26 -51.05 22.32 27.61
CA CYS A 26 -51.23 21.11 26.82
C CYS A 26 -50.79 21.33 25.36
N SER A 27 -49.52 21.67 25.15
CA SER A 27 -48.92 21.68 23.81
C SER A 27 -47.72 20.72 23.76
N GLU A 28 -47.82 19.70 22.91
CA GLU A 28 -46.73 18.75 22.63
C GLU A 28 -45.61 19.50 21.86
N PRO A 29 -44.33 19.36 22.27
CA PRO A 29 -43.21 19.93 21.51
C PRO A 29 -43.11 19.28 20.11
N PRO A 30 -42.73 20.03 19.06
CA PRO A 30 -42.52 19.44 17.75
C PRO A 30 -41.37 18.44 17.78
N GLU A 31 -41.58 17.28 17.18
CA GLU A 31 -40.59 16.20 17.11
C GLU A 31 -39.40 16.64 16.23
N PRO A 32 -38.15 16.42 16.66
CA PRO A 32 -36.99 16.86 15.89
C PRO A 32 -36.89 16.08 14.58
N GLU A 33 -36.79 16.80 13.46
CA GLU A 33 -36.56 16.20 12.14
C GLU A 33 -35.22 15.46 12.15
N VAL A 34 -35.29 14.13 12.18
CA VAL A 34 -34.10 13.28 12.09
C VAL A 34 -33.71 13.17 10.62
N GLU A 35 -32.58 13.78 10.25
CA GLU A 35 -32.01 13.62 8.91
C GLU A 35 -31.66 12.14 8.65
N ILE A 36 -32.34 11.55 7.66
CA ILE A 36 -32.11 10.15 7.28
C ILE A 36 -30.81 10.07 6.46
N VAL A 37 -29.69 9.82 7.15
CA VAL A 37 -28.40 9.61 6.51
C VAL A 37 -28.36 8.22 5.87
N ARG A 38 -28.23 8.14 4.54
CA ARG A 38 -28.15 6.87 3.81
C ARG A 38 -26.69 6.41 3.76
N PRO A 39 -26.29 5.35 4.50
CA PRO A 39 -24.90 4.93 4.49
C PRO A 39 -24.51 4.38 3.12
N VAL A 40 -23.37 4.83 2.62
CA VAL A 40 -22.74 4.34 1.40
C VAL A 40 -21.48 3.57 1.76
N LYS A 41 -21.20 2.48 1.03
CA LYS A 41 -19.98 1.71 1.21
C LYS A 41 -18.83 2.42 0.49
N LEU A 42 -17.85 2.89 1.26
CA LEU A 42 -16.62 3.50 0.74
C LEU A 42 -15.44 2.56 0.92
N MET A 43 -14.48 2.64 0.02
CA MET A 43 -13.15 2.05 0.20
C MET A 43 -12.10 3.06 -0.21
N THR A 44 -11.04 3.18 0.57
CA THR A 44 -9.86 3.98 0.24
C THR A 44 -8.91 3.13 -0.61
N LEU A 45 -8.51 3.65 -1.77
CA LEU A 45 -7.52 2.98 -2.61
C LEU A 45 -6.13 3.23 -2.03
N GLY A 46 -5.43 2.16 -1.65
CA GLY A 46 -4.01 2.21 -1.37
C GLY A 46 -3.21 2.13 -2.68
N ALA A 47 -2.06 2.80 -2.74
CA ALA A 47 -1.10 2.53 -3.79
C ALA A 47 -0.44 1.18 -3.49
N ASP A 48 -0.88 0.13 -4.18
CA ASP A 48 -0.21 -1.17 -4.08
C ASP A 48 1.20 -1.03 -4.65
N LYS A 49 2.20 -1.23 -3.80
CA LYS A 49 3.61 -1.39 -4.24
C LYS A 49 3.84 -2.81 -4.76
N THR A 50 2.89 -3.36 -5.50
CA THR A 50 3.09 -4.62 -6.21
C THR A 50 3.97 -4.34 -7.42
N GLY A 51 5.28 -4.36 -7.17
CA GLY A 51 6.27 -4.40 -8.24
C GLY A 51 6.01 -5.65 -9.09
N ILE A 52 6.06 -5.50 -10.41
CA ILE A 52 5.98 -6.63 -11.33
C ILE A 52 7.32 -7.37 -11.25
N THR A 53 7.35 -8.50 -10.54
CA THR A 53 8.48 -9.43 -10.57
C THR A 53 8.46 -10.16 -11.91
N ARG A 54 9.56 -10.09 -12.66
CA ARG A 54 9.74 -10.84 -13.91
C ARG A 54 10.84 -11.87 -13.71
N GLU A 55 10.51 -13.12 -13.96
CA GLU A 55 11.49 -14.20 -14.08
C GLU A 55 11.78 -14.40 -15.56
N LEU A 56 13.07 -14.37 -15.91
CA LEU A 56 13.54 -14.50 -17.28
C LEU A 56 14.54 -15.65 -17.33
N SER A 57 14.36 -16.55 -18.29
CA SER A 57 15.32 -17.61 -18.56
C SER A 57 16.48 -17.08 -19.38
N GLY A 58 17.69 -17.42 -18.98
CA GLY A 58 18.91 -17.07 -19.70
C GLY A 58 19.99 -18.13 -19.47
N VAL A 59 20.97 -18.17 -20.36
CA VAL A 59 22.14 -19.04 -20.25
C VAL A 59 23.37 -18.17 -20.05
N VAL A 60 24.22 -18.53 -19.10
CA VAL A 60 25.50 -17.84 -18.87
C VAL A 60 26.50 -18.31 -19.92
N THR A 61 27.13 -17.37 -20.61
CA THR A 61 28.25 -17.64 -21.52
C THR A 61 29.49 -16.89 -21.06
N VAL A 62 30.66 -17.38 -21.48
CA VAL A 62 31.94 -16.74 -21.17
C VAL A 62 32.10 -15.50 -22.03
N GLU A 63 32.48 -14.37 -21.43
CA GLU A 63 32.73 -13.13 -22.17
C GLU A 63 33.97 -13.23 -23.07
N GLN A 64 35.02 -13.89 -22.59
CA GLN A 64 36.29 -14.07 -23.30
C GLN A 64 36.77 -15.51 -23.14
N SER A 65 36.95 -16.20 -24.26
CA SER A 65 37.54 -17.54 -24.31
C SER A 65 38.52 -17.60 -25.47
N VAL A 66 39.65 -18.28 -25.26
CA VAL A 66 40.68 -18.49 -26.28
C VAL A 66 41.01 -19.97 -26.34
N GLU A 67 41.03 -20.51 -27.56
CA GLU A 67 41.56 -21.83 -27.82
C GLU A 67 43.05 -21.66 -28.15
N LEU A 68 43.91 -22.27 -27.34
CA LEU A 68 45.35 -22.16 -27.46
C LEU A 68 45.92 -23.39 -28.18
N GLY A 69 46.83 -23.15 -29.11
CA GLY A 69 47.55 -24.19 -29.83
C GLY A 69 48.95 -23.71 -30.20
N PHE A 70 49.77 -24.62 -30.72
CA PHE A 70 51.10 -24.28 -31.21
C PHE A 70 51.04 -23.85 -32.66
N GLU A 71 51.82 -22.82 -33.02
CA GLU A 71 51.91 -22.32 -34.39
C GLU A 71 52.64 -23.29 -35.34
N VAL A 72 53.48 -24.16 -34.77
CA VAL A 72 54.27 -25.17 -35.49
C VAL A 72 54.03 -26.56 -34.92
N SER A 73 54.24 -27.58 -35.75
CA SER A 73 54.28 -28.96 -35.29
C SER A 73 55.57 -29.22 -34.50
N GLY A 74 55.48 -29.90 -33.37
CA GLY A 74 56.65 -30.32 -32.60
C GLY A 74 56.26 -31.20 -31.42
N LYS A 75 57.23 -31.86 -30.80
CA LYS A 75 56.99 -32.68 -29.61
C LYS A 75 56.91 -31.82 -28.35
N ILE A 76 55.90 -32.03 -27.51
CA ILE A 76 55.82 -31.41 -26.18
C ILE A 76 56.86 -32.07 -25.26
N ILE A 77 57.72 -31.24 -24.67
CA ILE A 77 58.75 -31.65 -23.71
C ILE A 77 58.42 -31.21 -22.27
N GLU A 78 57.51 -30.26 -22.09
CA GLU A 78 57.11 -29.75 -20.78
C GLU A 78 55.64 -29.31 -20.79
N LEU A 79 54.90 -29.68 -19.74
CA LEU A 79 53.49 -29.29 -19.51
C LEU A 79 53.29 -29.09 -17.99
N PRO A 80 53.68 -27.92 -17.44
CA PRO A 80 53.73 -27.70 -16.00
C PRO A 80 52.39 -27.25 -15.38
N ILE A 81 51.28 -27.31 -16.12
CA ILE A 81 49.95 -26.86 -15.69
C ILE A 81 48.94 -28.00 -15.77
N THR A 82 47.94 -27.97 -14.88
CA THR A 82 46.83 -28.93 -14.82
C THR A 82 45.50 -28.22 -15.10
N GLU A 83 44.49 -28.99 -15.50
CA GLU A 83 43.14 -28.48 -15.70
C GLU A 83 42.60 -27.79 -14.43
N GLY A 84 42.05 -26.58 -14.61
CA GLY A 84 41.51 -25.76 -13.52
C GLY A 84 42.51 -24.80 -12.87
N ASP A 85 43.80 -24.86 -13.25
CA ASP A 85 44.80 -23.92 -12.75
C ASP A 85 44.52 -22.49 -13.21
N LYS A 86 44.76 -21.54 -12.31
CA LYS A 86 44.71 -20.12 -12.63
C LYS A 86 46.06 -19.69 -13.19
N VAL A 87 46.04 -19.04 -14.34
CA VAL A 87 47.24 -18.58 -15.04
C VAL A 87 47.15 -17.10 -15.33
N GLU A 88 48.30 -16.43 -15.33
CA GLU A 88 48.43 -15.02 -15.69
C GLU A 88 49.09 -14.87 -17.07
N LYS A 89 48.99 -13.67 -17.66
CA LYS A 89 49.64 -13.40 -18.94
C LYS A 89 51.15 -13.62 -18.83
N GLY A 90 51.68 -14.43 -19.74
CA GLY A 90 53.10 -14.80 -19.77
C GLY A 90 53.44 -16.08 -19.00
N THR A 91 52.46 -16.73 -18.37
CA THR A 91 52.66 -18.05 -17.75
C THR A 91 53.01 -19.09 -18.81
N LEU A 92 54.03 -19.91 -18.55
CA LEU A 92 54.39 -21.03 -19.41
C LEU A 92 53.32 -22.13 -19.29
N LEU A 93 52.57 -22.36 -20.37
CA LEU A 93 51.55 -23.39 -20.40
C LEU A 93 52.12 -24.73 -20.87
N ALA A 94 52.93 -24.71 -21.92
CA ALA A 94 53.60 -25.89 -22.47
C ALA A 94 54.82 -25.48 -23.31
N ARG A 95 55.81 -26.37 -23.45
CA ARG A 95 57.02 -26.13 -24.24
C ARG A 95 57.23 -27.24 -25.27
N LEU A 96 57.48 -26.84 -26.52
CA LEU A 96 57.89 -27.74 -27.60
C LEU A 96 59.41 -27.92 -27.65
N ASP A 97 59.86 -29.05 -28.19
CA ASP A 97 61.25 -29.29 -28.55
C ASP A 97 61.70 -28.31 -29.64
N PRO A 98 62.73 -27.46 -29.40
CA PRO A 98 63.21 -26.49 -30.39
C PRO A 98 63.89 -27.11 -31.61
N THR A 99 64.16 -28.42 -31.60
CA THR A 99 64.82 -29.11 -32.71
C THR A 99 63.84 -29.49 -33.83
N ASP A 100 62.54 -29.51 -33.53
CA ASP A 100 61.48 -30.03 -34.41
C ASP A 100 60.83 -28.95 -35.31
N TYR A 101 61.31 -27.70 -35.29
CA TYR A 101 60.78 -26.58 -36.08
C TYR A 101 61.85 -25.56 -36.53
#